data_AF-A0A925JBB7-F1
#
_entry.id   AF-A0A925JBB7-F1
#
_cell.length_a   1.000
_cell.length_b   1.000
_cell.length_c   1.000
_cell.angle_alpha   90.00
_cell.angle_beta   90.00
_cell.angle_gamma   90.00
#
_symmetry.space_group_name_H-M   'P 1'
#
loop_
_entity.id
_entity.type
_entity.pdbx_description
1 polymer ?
#
loop_
_entity_poly.entity_id
_entity_poly.type
_entity_poly.pdbx_seq_one_letter_code
_entity_poly.pdbx_strand_id
1 'polypeptide(L)'
;MASKKYSLFLGIICLLASGAFAQVQTGYDIKDSSLIPAKRQPQHNEFLNNAYPFPAKPRNQWELGLKFGVPTISGDVPIVFPTFGFGAHVRKAFGYVFSMRLEYMHGTMKGLNWLGSSNYGKNSAWTSTGYIPRRVDNAGNRILEVDRVFHNYKTTTNDLSLQGVVTLNNVRFHKSKSGFNAYLFGGIGATIYDSKVNALNGSTRYNFNSITNGTYDSRKDTRKALKDLMDDSYETDAENEGDRRPELFGSTLKPSGTLGVGLAIKLSKRINLALEERFTIVKTDLLDGQRWQEQPWGDAALSPDYDSYNFVSLGLNINLGAKATEPLWWVNPLDYAYNEINA
;
A
#
# COMPACT_ATOMS: atom_id res chain seq x y z
N MET A 1 -0.21 10.65 -26.62
CA MET A 1 0.47 10.73 -25.31
C MET A 1 0.39 9.46 -24.45
N ALA A 2 -0.36 8.43 -24.85
CA ALA A 2 -0.41 7.15 -24.11
C ALA A 2 0.86 6.29 -24.31
N SER A 3 1.52 6.32 -25.48
CA SER A 3 2.66 5.42 -25.76
C SER A 3 3.90 5.65 -24.89
N LYS A 4 4.27 6.91 -24.57
CA LYS A 4 5.47 7.19 -23.76
C LYS A 4 5.42 6.60 -22.34
N LYS A 5 4.22 6.49 -21.75
CA LYS A 5 4.02 5.89 -20.42
C LYS A 5 4.17 4.37 -20.46
N TYR A 6 3.66 3.73 -21.51
CA TYR A 6 3.84 2.30 -21.73
C TYR A 6 5.29 1.94 -22.11
N SER A 7 6.00 2.81 -22.85
CA SER A 7 7.42 2.61 -23.17
C SER A 7 8.31 2.63 -21.91
N LEU A 8 8.02 3.50 -20.94
CA LEU A 8 8.73 3.53 -19.67
C LEU A 8 8.45 2.27 -18.84
N PHE A 9 7.19 1.86 -18.73
CA PHE A 9 6.80 0.62 -18.04
C PHE A 9 7.41 -0.61 -18.71
N LEU A 10 7.36 -0.70 -20.04
CA LEU A 10 7.99 -1.76 -20.82
C LEU A 10 9.51 -1.74 -20.66
N GLY A 11 10.12 -0.56 -20.62
CA GLY A 11 11.55 -0.38 -20.34
C GLY A 11 11.95 -0.89 -18.96
N ILE A 12 11.16 -0.59 -17.93
CA ILE A 12 11.36 -1.12 -16.56
C ILE A 12 11.19 -2.63 -16.56
N ILE A 13 10.14 -3.16 -17.20
CA ILE A 13 9.91 -4.62 -17.32
C ILE A 13 11.06 -5.31 -18.07
N CYS A 14 11.60 -4.71 -19.14
CA CYS A 14 12.74 -5.23 -19.88
C CYS A 14 14.03 -5.17 -19.06
N LEU A 15 14.27 -4.10 -18.30
CA LEU A 15 15.40 -3.99 -17.38
C LEU A 15 15.32 -5.05 -16.27
N LEU A 16 14.14 -5.20 -15.67
CA LEU A 16 13.84 -6.25 -14.70
C LEU A 16 14.07 -7.65 -15.30
N ALA A 17 13.61 -7.90 -16.53
CA ALA A 17 13.82 -9.17 -17.22
C ALA A 17 15.31 -9.43 -17.52
N SER A 18 16.08 -8.41 -17.90
CA SER A 18 17.51 -8.55 -18.21
C SER A 18 18.38 -8.83 -16.96
N GLY A 19 18.03 -8.28 -15.80
CA GLY A 19 18.70 -8.58 -14.52
C GLY A 19 18.47 -10.01 -14.02
N ALA A 20 17.40 -10.68 -14.45
CA ALA A 20 17.09 -12.05 -14.07
C ALA A 20 18.04 -13.11 -14.67
N PHE A 21 18.84 -12.74 -15.69
CA PHE A 21 19.77 -13.63 -16.38
C PHE A 21 21.20 -13.62 -15.83
N ALA A 22 21.54 -12.73 -14.90
CA ALA A 22 22.82 -12.79 -14.21
C ALA A 22 22.82 -13.97 -13.22
N GLN A 23 23.58 -15.03 -13.51
CA GLN A 23 23.78 -16.17 -12.62
C GLN A 23 24.49 -15.73 -11.32
N VAL A 24 23.74 -15.21 -10.36
CA VAL A 24 24.23 -15.10 -8.97
C VAL A 24 24.25 -16.51 -8.40
N GLN A 25 25.44 -17.01 -8.07
CA GLN A 25 25.64 -18.36 -7.53
C GLN A 25 25.01 -18.46 -6.12
N THR A 26 23.74 -18.85 -6.07
CA THR A 26 23.00 -19.17 -4.84
C THR A 26 23.14 -20.62 -4.47
N GLY A 27 23.35 -20.90 -3.19
CA GLY A 27 23.70 -22.23 -2.69
C GLY A 27 24.68 -22.06 -1.54
N TYR A 28 24.54 -22.88 -0.52
CA TYR A 28 25.44 -22.91 0.63
C TYR A 28 25.93 -24.34 0.80
N ASP A 29 27.14 -24.49 1.34
CA ASP A 29 27.63 -25.82 1.68
C ASP A 29 26.82 -26.35 2.88
N ILE A 30 26.11 -27.45 2.64
CA ILE A 30 25.25 -28.07 3.65
C ILE A 30 26.07 -28.71 4.77
N LYS A 31 27.34 -29.02 4.52
CA LYS A 31 28.29 -29.53 5.52
C LYS A 31 28.91 -28.41 6.38
N ASP A 32 28.69 -27.14 6.02
CA ASP A 32 29.19 -26.01 6.80
C ASP A 32 28.40 -25.82 8.11
N SER A 33 28.92 -26.44 9.17
CA SER A 33 28.37 -26.34 10.53
C SER A 33 28.34 -24.90 11.06
N SER A 34 29.13 -23.99 10.50
CA SER A 34 29.14 -22.58 10.90
C SER A 34 27.82 -21.88 10.56
N LEU A 35 27.04 -22.40 9.61
CA LEU A 35 25.72 -21.85 9.27
C LEU A 35 24.61 -22.41 10.15
N ILE A 36 24.89 -23.46 10.92
CA ILE A 36 23.89 -24.19 11.71
C ILE A 36 23.81 -23.60 13.13
N PRO A 37 22.60 -23.24 13.62
CA PRO A 37 22.44 -22.76 14.98
C PRO A 37 22.67 -23.90 15.99
N ALA A 38 23.18 -23.57 17.19
CA ALA A 38 23.49 -24.55 18.25
C ALA A 38 22.36 -25.55 18.52
N LYS A 39 21.11 -25.07 18.57
CA LYS A 39 19.91 -25.90 18.77
C LYS A 39 19.69 -26.99 17.71
N ARG A 40 20.31 -26.89 16.52
CA ARG A 40 20.19 -27.85 15.41
C ARG A 40 21.48 -28.59 15.11
N GLN A 41 22.53 -28.39 15.90
CA GLN A 41 23.78 -29.13 15.77
C GLN A 41 23.61 -30.65 15.96
N PRO A 42 22.76 -31.16 16.87
CA PRO A 42 22.53 -32.60 16.98
C PRO A 42 22.05 -33.23 15.66
N GLN A 43 21.00 -32.65 15.06
CA GLN A 43 20.48 -33.10 13.75
C GLN A 43 21.55 -32.98 12.65
N HIS A 44 22.34 -31.91 12.66
CA HIS A 44 23.40 -31.73 11.67
C HIS A 44 24.48 -32.82 11.79
N ASN A 45 24.88 -33.17 13.01
CA ASN A 45 25.83 -34.25 13.25
C ASN A 45 25.27 -35.62 12.85
N GLU A 46 24.01 -35.90 13.17
CA GLU A 46 23.32 -37.13 12.73
C GLU A 46 23.25 -37.21 11.20
N PHE A 47 22.99 -36.09 10.54
CA PHE A 47 23.00 -35.99 9.09
C PHE A 47 24.38 -36.26 8.49
N LEU A 48 25.44 -35.65 9.03
CA LEU A 48 26.82 -35.89 8.58
C LEU A 48 27.28 -37.34 8.82
N ASN A 49 26.74 -38.00 9.85
CA ASN A 49 27.03 -39.40 10.18
C ASN A 49 26.12 -40.40 9.43
N ASN A 50 25.31 -39.94 8.46
CA ASN A 50 24.32 -40.76 7.74
C ASN A 50 23.28 -41.46 8.65
N ALA A 51 23.13 -40.99 9.90
CA ALA A 51 22.13 -41.49 10.84
C ALA A 51 20.75 -40.86 10.63
N TYR A 52 20.69 -39.71 9.95
CA TYR A 52 19.45 -39.02 9.61
C TYR A 52 19.50 -38.43 8.19
N PRO A 53 18.49 -38.68 7.32
CA PRO A 53 18.59 -38.32 5.90
C PRO A 53 18.37 -36.84 5.58
N PHE A 54 17.85 -36.04 6.52
CA PHE A 54 17.49 -34.64 6.24
C PHE A 54 18.45 -33.64 6.89
N PRO A 55 18.99 -32.68 6.13
CA PRO A 55 19.92 -31.69 6.66
C PRO A 55 19.22 -30.72 7.63
N ALA A 56 19.99 -30.24 8.61
CA ALA A 56 19.53 -29.21 9.52
C ALA A 56 19.25 -27.89 8.80
N LYS A 57 18.12 -27.23 9.11
CA LYS A 57 17.82 -25.90 8.57
C LYS A 57 18.88 -24.89 9.02
N PRO A 58 19.56 -24.17 8.10
CA PRO A 58 20.60 -23.22 8.46
C PRO A 58 20.01 -21.95 9.06
N ARG A 59 20.88 -21.11 9.64
CA ARG A 59 20.60 -19.69 9.82
C ARG A 59 20.44 -19.05 8.45
N ASN A 60 19.44 -18.18 8.34
CA ASN A 60 19.24 -17.35 7.16
C ASN A 60 19.35 -15.88 7.53
N GLN A 61 19.57 -15.02 6.55
CA GLN A 61 19.63 -13.58 6.72
C GLN A 61 18.25 -12.99 7.06
N TRP A 62 18.24 -11.84 7.70
CA TRP A 62 17.09 -10.94 7.77
C TRP A 62 17.08 -10.06 6.53
N GLU A 63 15.91 -9.69 6.04
CA GLU A 63 15.78 -8.69 4.97
C GLU A 63 15.26 -7.39 5.58
N LEU A 64 15.96 -6.29 5.31
CA LEU A 64 15.48 -4.94 5.54
C LEU A 64 15.13 -4.31 4.20
N GLY A 65 13.94 -3.75 4.07
CA GLY A 65 13.49 -3.13 2.83
C GLY A 65 13.07 -1.69 3.03
N LEU A 66 13.36 -0.85 2.04
CA LEU A 66 12.78 0.49 1.89
C LEU A 66 11.95 0.50 0.62
N LYS A 67 10.76 1.08 0.69
CA LYS A 67 9.78 1.16 -0.39
C LYS A 67 9.48 2.61 -0.72
N PHE A 68 9.30 2.90 -2.00
CA PHE A 68 8.75 4.16 -2.48
C PHE A 68 7.69 3.86 -3.54
N GLY A 69 6.59 4.57 -3.51
CA GLY A 69 5.46 4.22 -4.34
C GLY A 69 4.34 5.24 -4.37
N VAL A 70 3.23 4.82 -4.97
CA VAL A 70 2.04 5.64 -5.15
C VAL A 70 0.88 4.99 -4.39
N PRO A 71 0.45 5.60 -3.27
CA PRO A 71 -0.75 5.17 -2.57
C PRO A 71 -1.99 5.84 -3.14
N THR A 72 -3.11 5.13 -3.26
CA THR A 72 -4.39 5.67 -3.72
C THR A 72 -5.55 5.11 -2.90
N ILE A 73 -6.53 5.96 -2.56
CA ILE A 73 -7.77 5.53 -1.90
C ILE A 73 -8.78 5.12 -2.96
N SER A 74 -9.43 3.99 -2.76
CA SER A 74 -10.67 3.61 -3.42
C SER A 74 -11.81 3.94 -2.47
N GLY A 75 -12.52 5.02 -2.77
CA GLY A 75 -13.62 5.58 -1.97
C GLY A 75 -14.59 6.37 -2.83
N ASP A 76 -15.46 7.15 -2.21
CA ASP A 76 -16.50 7.94 -2.86
C ASP A 76 -15.90 9.06 -3.73
N VAL A 77 -14.84 9.72 -3.25
CA VAL A 77 -14.24 10.87 -3.95
C VAL A 77 -13.17 10.41 -4.95
N PRO A 78 -13.31 10.72 -6.26
CA PRO A 78 -12.37 10.24 -7.27
C PRO A 78 -10.94 10.73 -7.08
N ILE A 79 -9.97 9.82 -7.18
CA ILE A 79 -8.55 10.08 -6.92
C ILE A 79 -7.92 11.16 -7.81
N VAL A 80 -6.89 11.80 -7.25
CA VAL A 80 -5.92 12.65 -7.96
C VAL A 80 -4.57 11.94 -7.96
N PHE A 81 -4.05 11.68 -9.17
CA PHE A 81 -2.78 11.01 -9.38
C PHE A 81 -1.77 11.95 -10.06
N PRO A 82 -0.46 11.89 -9.72
CA PRO A 82 0.16 10.99 -8.74
C PRO A 82 0.14 11.54 -7.30
N THR A 83 0.20 10.60 -6.37
CA THR A 83 0.40 10.76 -4.93
C THR A 83 1.62 9.93 -4.55
N PHE A 84 2.24 10.19 -3.39
CA PHE A 84 3.47 9.50 -3.01
C PHE A 84 3.45 9.02 -1.57
N GLY A 85 4.17 7.93 -1.35
CA GLY A 85 4.38 7.33 -0.04
C GLY A 85 5.66 6.53 -0.01
N PHE A 86 6.10 6.22 1.19
CA PHE A 86 7.25 5.37 1.46
C PHE A 86 6.91 4.32 2.50
N GLY A 87 7.72 3.27 2.56
CA GLY A 87 7.59 2.24 3.58
C GLY A 87 8.93 1.66 3.95
N ALA A 88 8.97 1.01 5.10
CA ALA A 88 10.11 0.24 5.55
C ALA A 88 9.63 -1.09 6.12
N HIS A 89 10.36 -2.16 5.85
CA HIS A 89 10.03 -3.47 6.38
C HIS A 89 11.23 -4.24 6.90
N VAL A 90 10.95 -5.14 7.83
CA VAL A 90 11.85 -6.20 8.25
C VAL A 90 11.18 -7.53 8.02
N ARG A 91 11.88 -8.47 7.35
CA ARG A 91 11.33 -9.78 6.97
C ARG A 91 12.26 -10.91 7.37
N LYS A 92 11.66 -12.02 7.82
CA LYS A 92 12.37 -13.23 8.25
C LYS A 92 11.79 -14.51 7.67
N ALA A 93 12.66 -15.37 7.15
CA ALA A 93 12.28 -16.68 6.66
C ALA A 93 12.15 -17.69 7.80
N PHE A 94 10.98 -18.33 7.89
CA PHE A 94 10.73 -19.46 8.80
C PHE A 94 10.94 -20.80 8.10
N GLY A 95 10.74 -20.84 6.79
CA GLY A 95 11.08 -21.95 5.93
C GLY A 95 11.41 -21.44 4.53
N TYR A 96 11.42 -22.35 3.55
CA TYR A 96 11.69 -22.01 2.16
C TYR A 96 10.51 -21.28 1.50
N VAL A 97 9.27 -21.63 1.88
CA VAL A 97 8.05 -21.05 1.30
C VAL A 97 7.54 -19.86 2.12
N PHE A 98 7.51 -19.99 3.45
CA PHE A 98 6.88 -19.03 4.34
C PHE A 98 7.89 -18.13 5.09
N SER A 99 7.53 -16.86 5.20
CA SER A 99 8.25 -15.84 5.95
C SER A 99 7.28 -14.86 6.60
N MET A 100 7.69 -14.17 7.67
CA MET A 100 6.92 -13.06 8.22
C MET A 100 7.62 -11.74 7.95
N ARG A 101 6.83 -10.67 7.82
CA ARG A 101 7.27 -9.31 7.57
C ARG A 101 6.53 -8.35 8.51
N LEU A 102 7.27 -7.51 9.22
CA LEU A 102 6.71 -6.32 9.88
C LEU A 102 6.99 -5.13 8.97
N GLU A 103 5.97 -4.36 8.64
CA GLU A 103 6.05 -3.25 7.70
C GLU A 103 5.38 -2.01 8.27
N TYR A 104 6.08 -0.88 8.15
CA TYR A 104 5.53 0.45 8.35
C TYR A 104 5.44 1.16 7.00
N MET A 105 4.34 1.88 6.77
CA MET A 105 4.08 2.64 5.55
C MET A 105 3.52 4.01 5.90
N HIS A 106 4.01 5.04 5.23
CA HIS A 106 3.53 6.40 5.32
C HIS A 106 3.20 6.93 3.92
N GLY A 107 2.06 7.58 3.76
CA GLY A 107 1.65 8.11 2.47
C GLY A 107 0.67 9.26 2.57
N THR A 108 0.66 10.09 1.52
CA THR A 108 -0.38 11.10 1.34
C THR A 108 -1.20 10.74 0.10
N MET A 109 -2.51 10.67 0.26
CA MET A 109 -3.47 10.36 -0.78
C MET A 109 -4.37 11.57 -1.01
N LYS A 110 -4.77 11.84 -2.25
CA LYS A 110 -5.59 13.00 -2.60
C LYS A 110 -6.72 12.60 -3.54
N GLY A 111 -7.86 13.27 -3.40
CA GLY A 111 -8.99 13.16 -4.31
C GLY A 111 -9.61 14.50 -4.61
N LEU A 112 -10.27 14.57 -5.77
CA LEU A 112 -10.97 15.75 -6.24
C LEU A 112 -12.09 15.32 -7.21
N ASN A 113 -13.33 15.51 -6.76
CA ASN A 113 -14.49 15.30 -7.59
C ASN A 113 -14.61 16.44 -8.63
N TRP A 114 -15.10 16.09 -9.82
CA TRP A 114 -15.44 17.06 -10.88
C TRP A 114 -16.94 17.32 -10.96
N LEU A 115 -17.74 16.53 -10.24
CA LEU A 115 -19.16 16.75 -10.06
C LEU A 115 -19.37 17.59 -8.81
N GLY A 116 -20.01 18.74 -8.97
CA GLY A 116 -20.37 19.56 -7.83
C GLY A 116 -21.59 19.00 -7.09
N SER A 117 -21.55 19.03 -5.77
CA SER A 117 -22.68 18.71 -4.90
C SER A 117 -23.25 19.97 -4.26
N SER A 118 -24.55 19.95 -4.03
CA SER A 118 -25.27 20.96 -3.25
C SER A 118 -25.94 20.38 -2.01
N ASN A 119 -26.03 19.05 -1.89
CA ASN A 119 -26.78 18.37 -0.84
C ASN A 119 -25.84 17.72 0.19
N TYR A 120 -25.00 18.54 0.81
CA TYR A 120 -23.96 18.13 1.76
C TYR A 120 -24.27 18.56 3.19
N GLY A 121 -25.55 18.80 3.52
CA GLY A 121 -25.94 19.39 4.82
C GLY A 121 -25.58 18.55 6.05
N LYS A 122 -25.29 17.26 5.87
CA LYS A 122 -24.82 16.37 6.94
C LYS A 122 -23.30 16.27 7.05
N ASN A 123 -22.56 16.74 6.04
CA ASN A 123 -21.11 16.76 6.08
C ASN A 123 -20.63 18.02 6.85
N SER A 124 -20.02 17.77 8.01
CA SER A 124 -19.59 18.84 8.92
C SER A 124 -18.43 19.66 8.36
N ALA A 125 -17.56 19.08 7.51
CA ALA A 125 -16.41 19.79 6.96
C ALA A 125 -16.83 21.01 6.12
N TRP A 126 -17.92 20.89 5.36
CA TRP A 126 -18.45 21.98 4.55
C TRP A 126 -19.36 22.94 5.31
N THR A 127 -20.21 22.41 6.19
CA THR A 127 -21.17 23.26 6.92
C THR A 127 -20.50 24.09 8.02
N SER A 128 -19.50 23.55 8.71
CA SER A 128 -18.74 24.28 9.75
C SER A 128 -17.87 25.41 9.18
N THR A 129 -17.46 25.30 7.92
CA THR A 129 -16.68 26.33 7.21
C THR A 129 -17.56 27.42 6.58
N GLY A 130 -18.89 27.35 6.77
CA GLY A 130 -19.85 28.38 6.38
C GLY A 130 -20.45 28.21 4.99
N TYR A 131 -20.22 27.08 4.30
CA TYR A 131 -20.92 26.78 3.04
C TYR A 131 -22.39 26.47 3.29
N ILE A 132 -23.27 26.96 2.42
CA ILE A 132 -24.72 26.87 2.59
C ILE A 132 -25.25 25.70 1.75
N PRO A 133 -25.58 24.53 2.35
CA PRO A 133 -26.13 23.41 1.62
C PRO A 133 -27.56 23.69 1.17
N ARG A 134 -28.00 22.97 0.14
CA ARG A 134 -29.41 22.83 -0.20
C ARG A 134 -30.15 22.22 0.97
N ARG A 135 -31.07 22.99 1.55
CA ARG A 135 -31.91 22.58 2.67
C ARG A 135 -33.32 23.12 2.52
N VAL A 136 -34.22 22.51 3.27
CA VAL A 136 -35.62 22.93 3.39
C VAL A 136 -35.76 23.59 4.75
N ASP A 137 -36.47 24.72 4.85
CA ASP A 137 -36.77 25.36 6.13
C ASP A 137 -37.81 24.57 6.93
N ASN A 138 -38.05 24.97 8.18
CA ASN A 138 -39.05 24.33 9.07
C ASN A 138 -40.49 24.39 8.53
N ALA A 139 -40.75 25.24 7.51
CA ALA A 139 -42.04 25.38 6.85
C ALA A 139 -42.11 24.60 5.52
N GLY A 140 -41.08 23.82 5.17
CA GLY A 140 -41.06 23.04 3.93
C GLY A 140 -40.63 23.82 2.69
N ASN A 141 -40.21 25.09 2.82
CA ASN A 141 -39.75 25.89 1.70
C ASN A 141 -38.27 25.62 1.39
N ARG A 142 -37.94 25.60 0.10
CA ARG A 142 -36.56 25.48 -0.36
C ARG A 142 -35.82 26.81 -0.12
N ILE A 143 -34.67 26.75 0.53
CA ILE A 143 -33.77 27.90 0.60
C ILE A 143 -33.10 28.07 -0.78
N LEU A 144 -33.14 29.29 -1.32
CA LEU A 144 -32.63 29.61 -2.66
C LEU A 144 -31.12 29.85 -2.69
N GLU A 145 -30.57 30.37 -1.60
CA GLU A 145 -29.12 30.52 -1.45
C GLU A 145 -28.51 29.15 -1.16
N VAL A 146 -27.74 28.65 -2.13
CA VAL A 146 -27.11 27.34 -2.09
C VAL A 146 -25.72 27.49 -2.69
N ASP A 147 -24.73 27.07 -1.93
CA ASP A 147 -23.38 26.92 -2.45
C ASP A 147 -23.22 25.54 -3.07
N ARG A 148 -22.51 25.48 -4.18
CA ARG A 148 -21.98 24.24 -4.73
C ARG A 148 -20.62 23.99 -4.11
N VAL A 149 -20.31 22.73 -3.78
CA VAL A 149 -18.98 22.29 -3.37
C VAL A 149 -18.50 21.17 -4.28
N PHE A 150 -17.19 20.96 -4.34
CA PHE A 150 -16.60 19.82 -5.02
C PHE A 150 -15.81 19.03 -3.97
N HIS A 151 -16.29 17.83 -3.67
CA HIS A 151 -15.66 16.97 -2.68
C HIS A 151 -14.20 16.76 -3.03
N ASN A 152 -13.34 17.03 -2.05
CA ASN A 152 -11.90 16.90 -2.20
C ASN A 152 -11.33 16.50 -0.86
N TYR A 153 -10.21 15.79 -0.90
CA TYR A 153 -9.52 15.36 0.30
C TYR A 153 -8.02 15.30 0.09
N LYS A 154 -7.31 15.41 1.21
CA LYS A 154 -5.92 15.00 1.37
C LYS A 154 -5.84 14.22 2.66
N THR A 155 -5.49 12.94 2.52
CA THR A 155 -5.42 12.00 3.63
C THR A 155 -3.98 11.59 3.84
N THR A 156 -3.46 11.84 5.03
CA THR A 156 -2.15 11.37 5.46
C THR A 156 -2.32 10.09 6.26
N THR A 157 -1.66 9.02 5.85
CA THR A 157 -1.77 7.72 6.52
C THR A 157 -0.44 7.24 7.06
N ASN A 158 -0.50 6.59 8.21
CA ASN A 158 0.56 5.81 8.82
C ASN A 158 0.01 4.43 9.10
N ASP A 159 0.57 3.39 8.49
CA ASP A 159 0.14 2.02 8.70
C ASP A 159 1.28 1.17 9.22
N LEU A 160 1.00 0.40 10.27
CA LEU A 160 1.90 -0.61 10.80
C LEU A 160 1.22 -1.98 10.72
N SER A 161 1.84 -2.94 10.05
CA SER A 161 1.23 -4.26 9.82
C SER A 161 2.23 -5.42 9.96
N LEU A 162 1.73 -6.53 10.50
CA LEU A 162 2.40 -7.82 10.54
C LEU A 162 1.80 -8.72 9.45
N GLN A 163 2.65 -9.20 8.56
CA GLN A 163 2.27 -9.88 7.33
C GLN A 163 2.95 -11.25 7.23
N GLY A 164 2.19 -12.26 6.85
CA GLY A 164 2.71 -13.53 6.34
C GLY A 164 2.97 -13.41 4.84
N VAL A 165 4.10 -13.94 4.38
CA VAL A 165 4.52 -13.91 2.97
C VAL A 165 4.80 -15.33 2.50
N VAL A 166 4.13 -15.73 1.42
CA VAL A 166 4.21 -17.05 0.77
C VAL A 166 4.90 -16.90 -0.58
N THR A 167 6.07 -17.52 -0.73
CA THR A 167 6.81 -17.58 -1.98
C THR A 167 6.30 -18.72 -2.86
N LEU A 168 6.11 -18.45 -4.15
CA LEU A 168 5.44 -19.37 -5.07
C LEU A 168 6.39 -20.18 -5.95
N ASN A 169 7.62 -19.69 -6.17
CA ASN A 169 8.49 -20.20 -7.23
C ASN A 169 9.87 -20.68 -6.73
N ASN A 170 10.04 -20.88 -5.42
CA ASN A 170 11.29 -21.31 -4.81
C ASN A 170 11.53 -22.83 -4.91
N VAL A 171 10.47 -23.65 -4.95
CA VAL A 171 10.59 -25.11 -5.12
C VAL A 171 10.62 -25.43 -6.61
N ARG A 172 11.76 -25.93 -7.10
CA ARG A 172 11.95 -26.22 -8.54
C ARG A 172 12.67 -27.55 -8.72
N PHE A 173 12.13 -28.37 -9.62
CA PHE A 173 12.66 -29.70 -9.94
C PHE A 173 13.65 -29.69 -11.11
N HIS A 174 13.54 -28.69 -12.00
CA HIS A 174 14.29 -28.66 -13.27
C HIS A 174 15.33 -27.54 -13.36
N LYS A 175 15.47 -26.73 -12.30
CA LYS A 175 16.45 -25.63 -12.21
C LYS A 175 16.87 -25.48 -10.76
N SER A 176 18.18 -25.36 -10.52
CA SER A 176 18.70 -25.14 -9.17
C SER A 176 18.35 -23.75 -8.61
N LYS A 177 18.15 -22.74 -9.48
CA LYS A 177 18.14 -21.32 -9.06
C LYS A 177 17.09 -20.48 -9.79
N SER A 178 16.67 -19.38 -9.16
CA SER A 178 15.84 -18.34 -9.77
C SER A 178 16.40 -16.96 -9.39
N GLY A 179 16.63 -16.11 -10.38
CA GLY A 179 16.97 -14.70 -10.18
C GLY A 179 15.76 -13.85 -9.76
N PHE A 180 14.55 -14.43 -9.75
CA PHE A 180 13.33 -13.74 -9.32
C PHE A 180 12.50 -14.57 -8.33
N ASN A 181 11.74 -13.89 -7.49
CA ASN A 181 10.79 -14.45 -6.53
C ASN A 181 9.41 -13.84 -6.78
N ALA A 182 8.40 -14.69 -7.00
CA ALA A 182 7.00 -14.29 -7.00
C ALA A 182 6.34 -14.73 -5.69
N TYR A 183 5.63 -13.82 -5.03
CA TYR A 183 5.04 -14.09 -3.72
C TYR A 183 3.69 -13.39 -3.52
N LEU A 184 2.89 -13.99 -2.63
CA LEU A 184 1.68 -13.39 -2.09
C LEU A 184 1.92 -13.03 -0.62
N PHE A 185 1.24 -12.02 -0.13
CA PHE A 185 1.29 -11.67 1.28
C PHE A 185 -0.08 -11.23 1.80
N GLY A 186 -0.28 -11.43 3.09
CA GLY A 186 -1.48 -10.99 3.79
C GLY A 186 -1.20 -10.82 5.27
N GLY A 187 -1.95 -9.94 5.93
CA GLY A 187 -1.65 -9.56 7.30
C GLY A 187 -2.71 -8.71 7.96
N ILE A 188 -2.44 -8.39 9.23
CA ILE A 188 -3.24 -7.51 10.06
C ILE A 188 -2.36 -6.38 10.59
N GLY A 189 -2.97 -5.24 10.88
CA GLY A 189 -2.26 -4.06 11.33
C GLY A 189 -3.17 -3.03 11.94
N ALA A 190 -2.64 -1.82 12.05
CA ALA A 190 -3.42 -0.64 12.37
C ALA A 190 -3.00 0.51 11.44
N THR A 191 -4.00 1.21 10.93
CA THR A 191 -3.85 2.44 10.15
C THR A 191 -4.26 3.62 11.03
N ILE A 192 -3.37 4.61 11.12
CA ILE A 192 -3.65 5.94 11.64
C ILE A 192 -3.84 6.84 10.42
N TYR A 193 -4.91 7.60 10.37
CA TYR A 193 -5.15 8.53 9.26
C TYR A 193 -5.70 9.87 9.73
N ASP A 194 -5.34 10.90 8.97
CA ASP A 194 -5.85 12.26 9.10
C ASP A 194 -6.30 12.75 7.72
N SER A 195 -7.59 13.06 7.60
CA SER A 195 -8.23 13.47 6.35
C SER A 195 -8.58 14.96 6.45
N LYS A 196 -8.18 15.74 5.44
CA LYS A 196 -8.45 17.17 5.36
C LYS A 196 -9.09 17.56 4.04
N VAL A 197 -9.90 18.61 4.05
CA VAL A 197 -10.57 19.22 2.91
C VAL A 197 -9.95 20.59 2.63
N ASN A 198 -9.81 20.94 1.36
CA ASN A 198 -9.47 22.29 0.92
C ASN A 198 -10.77 23.06 0.65
N ALA A 199 -11.18 23.88 1.61
CA ALA A 199 -12.46 24.59 1.63
C ALA A 199 -12.30 26.11 1.76
N LEU A 200 -11.17 26.59 2.28
CA LEU A 200 -10.88 27.98 2.58
C LEU A 200 -9.54 28.42 2.00
N ASN A 201 -9.47 29.67 1.56
CA ASN A 201 -8.21 30.39 1.37
C ASN A 201 -7.98 31.26 2.63
N GLY A 202 -7.20 30.74 3.56
CA GLY A 202 -7.11 31.28 4.92
C GLY A 202 -8.45 31.14 5.65
N SER A 203 -9.17 32.26 5.84
CA SER A 203 -10.50 32.27 6.47
C SER A 203 -11.65 32.51 5.47
N THR A 204 -11.34 32.66 4.18
CA THR A 204 -12.33 32.99 3.15
C THR A 204 -12.73 31.75 2.36
N ARG A 205 -14.03 31.51 2.18
CA ARG A 205 -14.55 30.40 1.37
C ARG A 205 -14.22 30.58 -0.12
N TYR A 206 -13.88 29.49 -0.79
CA TYR A 206 -13.80 29.49 -2.26
C TYR A 206 -15.16 29.68 -2.91
N ASN A 207 -15.19 30.47 -3.97
CA ASN A 207 -16.38 30.63 -4.79
C ASN A 207 -16.48 29.51 -5.84
N PHE A 208 -16.82 28.30 -5.41
CA PHE A 208 -17.04 27.15 -6.30
C PHE A 208 -18.22 27.32 -7.27
N ASN A 209 -19.14 28.26 -7.00
CA ASN A 209 -20.23 28.58 -7.92
C ASN A 209 -19.73 29.13 -9.26
N SER A 210 -18.51 29.69 -9.30
CA SER A 210 -17.83 30.13 -10.53
C SER A 210 -17.37 28.99 -11.45
N ILE A 211 -17.29 27.76 -10.95
CA ILE A 211 -16.77 26.61 -11.69
C ILE A 211 -17.92 25.85 -12.37
N THR A 212 -17.90 25.77 -13.70
CA THR A 212 -18.89 24.99 -14.46
C THR A 212 -18.81 23.50 -14.12
N ASN A 213 -19.97 22.89 -13.83
CA ASN A 213 -20.04 21.45 -13.55
C ASN A 213 -19.63 20.64 -14.78
N GLY A 214 -18.77 19.64 -14.60
CA GLY A 214 -18.24 18.84 -15.70
C GLY A 214 -19.08 17.61 -16.01
N THR A 215 -18.94 17.09 -17.23
CA THR A 215 -19.28 15.69 -17.56
C THR A 215 -18.03 14.82 -17.40
N TYR A 216 -18.16 13.51 -17.64
CA TYR A 216 -16.97 12.67 -17.70
C TYR A 216 -15.97 13.22 -18.72
N ASP A 217 -16.40 13.68 -19.89
CA ASP A 217 -15.48 14.16 -20.93
C ASP A 217 -14.76 15.47 -20.55
N SER A 218 -15.47 16.43 -19.93
CA SER A 218 -14.89 17.71 -19.51
C SER A 218 -14.26 17.69 -18.12
N ARG A 219 -14.23 16.54 -17.42
CA ARG A 219 -13.73 16.40 -16.05
C ARG A 219 -12.34 16.97 -15.82
N LYS A 220 -11.46 16.90 -16.83
CA LYS A 220 -10.09 17.40 -16.74
C LYS A 220 -10.06 18.93 -16.67
N ASP A 221 -10.93 19.60 -17.41
CA ASP A 221 -11.01 21.05 -17.45
C ASP A 221 -11.62 21.59 -16.15
N THR A 222 -12.69 20.94 -15.65
CA THR A 222 -13.26 21.27 -14.34
C THR A 222 -12.24 21.08 -13.22
N ARG A 223 -11.51 19.95 -13.20
CA ARG A 223 -10.44 19.72 -12.20
C ARG A 223 -9.30 20.71 -12.31
N LYS A 224 -8.97 21.17 -13.52
CA LYS A 224 -7.96 22.21 -13.71
C LYS A 224 -8.44 23.54 -13.12
N ALA A 225 -9.65 23.98 -13.46
CA ALA A 225 -10.23 25.20 -12.92
C ALA A 225 -10.35 25.17 -11.38
N LEU A 226 -10.69 24.01 -10.80
CA LEU A 226 -10.70 23.82 -9.34
C LEU A 226 -9.31 23.97 -8.73
N LYS A 227 -8.28 23.40 -9.36
CA LYS A 227 -6.89 23.54 -8.90
C LYS A 227 -6.34 24.96 -9.05
N ASP A 228 -6.82 25.71 -10.04
CA ASP A 228 -6.44 27.11 -10.24
C ASP A 228 -7.16 28.03 -9.24
N LEU A 229 -8.35 27.63 -8.75
CA LEU A 229 -9.12 28.34 -7.72
C LEU A 229 -8.59 28.09 -6.30
N MET A 230 -8.23 26.84 -6.00
CA MET A 230 -7.79 26.39 -4.66
C MET A 230 -6.28 26.51 -4.48
N ASP A 231 -5.82 26.60 -3.23
CA ASP A 231 -4.41 26.82 -2.88
C ASP A 231 -3.61 25.54 -2.51
N ASP A 232 -4.24 24.36 -2.58
CA ASP A 232 -3.67 23.07 -2.16
C ASP A 232 -3.26 22.99 -0.66
N SER A 233 -3.76 23.88 0.21
CA SER A 233 -3.38 23.92 1.63
C SER A 233 -4.05 22.84 2.49
N TYR A 234 -5.30 22.45 2.20
CA TYR A 234 -6.04 21.41 2.94
C TYR A 234 -6.07 21.68 4.44
N GLU A 235 -6.66 22.82 4.78
CA GLU A 235 -6.70 23.47 6.07
C GLU A 235 -7.87 23.04 6.95
N THR A 236 -8.94 22.53 6.36
CA THR A 236 -10.16 22.15 7.06
C THR A 236 -10.13 20.67 7.42
N ASP A 237 -10.38 20.31 8.67
CA ASP A 237 -10.50 18.90 9.04
C ASP A 237 -11.71 18.28 8.34
N ALA A 238 -11.51 17.14 7.68
CA ALA A 238 -12.60 16.43 7.05
C ALA A 238 -13.52 15.80 8.09
N GLU A 239 -14.68 15.30 7.65
CA GLU A 239 -15.51 14.52 8.54
C GLU A 239 -14.73 13.30 9.04
N ASN A 240 -14.73 13.09 10.36
CA ASN A 240 -13.97 12.03 11.01
C ASN A 240 -14.89 11.18 11.91
N GLU A 241 -14.32 10.16 12.57
CA GLU A 241 -15.11 9.25 13.40
C GLU A 241 -15.46 9.85 14.79
N GLY A 242 -14.95 11.04 15.10
CA GLY A 242 -15.14 11.78 16.34
C GLY A 242 -14.78 10.97 17.60
N ASP A 243 -15.39 11.36 18.72
CA ASP A 243 -15.14 10.77 20.06
C ASP A 243 -15.46 9.26 20.17
N ARG A 244 -16.04 8.64 19.13
CA ARG A 244 -16.44 7.23 19.13
C ARG A 244 -15.32 6.28 18.70
N ARG A 245 -14.15 6.79 18.30
CA ARG A 245 -13.00 5.96 17.91
C ARG A 245 -11.74 6.40 18.63
N PRO A 246 -10.80 5.46 18.85
CA PRO A 246 -9.52 5.82 19.41
C PRO A 246 -8.75 6.71 18.44
N GLU A 247 -8.04 7.67 19.01
CA GLU A 247 -7.07 8.49 18.29
C GLU A 247 -5.66 8.15 18.78
N LEU A 248 -4.70 8.28 17.89
CA LEU A 248 -3.28 8.16 18.20
C LEU A 248 -2.54 9.30 17.50
N PHE A 249 -1.80 10.09 18.27
CA PHE A 249 -1.16 11.33 17.82
C PHE A 249 -2.14 12.38 17.27
N GLY A 250 -3.38 12.40 17.75
CA GLY A 250 -4.44 13.32 17.30
C GLY A 250 -5.06 12.93 15.95
N SER A 251 -4.87 11.69 15.51
CA SER A 251 -5.42 11.17 14.25
C SER A 251 -6.18 9.87 14.49
N THR A 252 -7.19 9.58 13.66
CA THR A 252 -8.06 8.42 13.86
C THR A 252 -7.27 7.12 13.71
N LEU A 253 -7.38 6.21 14.69
CA LEU A 253 -6.76 4.89 14.67
C LEU A 253 -7.80 3.80 14.33
N LYS A 254 -7.50 2.98 13.33
CA LYS A 254 -8.34 1.85 12.92
C LYS A 254 -7.52 0.57 12.76
N PRO A 255 -8.02 -0.59 13.22
CA PRO A 255 -7.49 -1.87 12.78
C PRO A 255 -7.59 -1.99 11.26
N SER A 256 -6.58 -2.58 10.64
CA SER A 256 -6.48 -2.76 9.20
C SER A 256 -6.18 -4.21 8.81
N GLY A 257 -6.73 -4.65 7.69
CA GLY A 257 -6.37 -5.91 7.03
C GLY A 257 -5.58 -5.61 5.76
N THR A 258 -4.59 -6.44 5.43
CA THR A 258 -3.78 -6.24 4.22
C THR A 258 -3.69 -7.53 3.41
N LEU A 259 -3.73 -7.38 2.08
CA LEU A 259 -3.46 -8.43 1.10
C LEU A 259 -2.60 -7.82 -0.01
N GLY A 260 -1.69 -8.60 -0.60
CA GLY A 260 -0.94 -8.11 -1.74
C GLY A 260 -0.14 -9.17 -2.46
N VAL A 261 0.48 -8.73 -3.55
CA VAL A 261 1.30 -9.55 -4.44
C VAL A 261 2.61 -8.83 -4.69
N GLY A 262 3.67 -9.60 -4.94
CA GLY A 262 4.97 -9.02 -5.22
C GLY A 262 5.85 -9.87 -6.12
N LEU A 263 6.73 -9.18 -6.84
CA LEU A 263 7.79 -9.74 -7.63
C LEU A 263 9.10 -9.12 -7.16
N ALA A 264 10.05 -9.93 -6.70
CA ALA A 264 11.40 -9.49 -6.37
C ALA A 264 12.40 -10.05 -7.36
N ILE A 265 13.37 -9.24 -7.75
CA ILE A 265 14.50 -9.62 -8.59
C ILE A 265 15.77 -9.47 -7.78
N LYS A 266 16.55 -10.52 -7.80
CA LYS A 266 17.80 -10.60 -7.08
C LYS A 266 18.90 -9.94 -7.89
N LEU A 267 19.57 -8.97 -7.28
CA LEU A 267 20.71 -8.26 -7.87
C LEU A 267 22.04 -8.84 -7.38
N SER A 268 22.10 -9.22 -6.10
CA SER A 268 23.26 -9.88 -5.49
C SER A 268 22.80 -10.78 -4.33
N LYS A 269 23.73 -11.49 -3.67
CA LYS A 269 23.42 -12.27 -2.46
C LYS A 269 22.79 -11.43 -1.34
N ARG A 270 23.07 -10.13 -1.32
CA ARG A 270 22.60 -9.20 -0.29
C ARG A 270 21.59 -8.19 -0.77
N ILE A 271 21.40 -7.99 -2.07
CA ILE A 271 20.54 -6.92 -2.59
C ILE A 271 19.50 -7.50 -3.53
N ASN A 272 18.24 -7.11 -3.34
CA ASN A 272 17.16 -7.41 -4.26
C ASN A 272 16.25 -6.19 -4.44
N LEU A 273 15.58 -6.12 -5.59
CA LEU A 273 14.63 -5.07 -5.95
C LEU A 273 13.24 -5.71 -6.04
N ALA A 274 12.23 -5.13 -5.40
CA ALA A 274 10.86 -5.63 -5.40
C ALA A 274 9.91 -4.63 -6.06
N LEU A 275 8.90 -5.16 -6.76
CA LEU A 275 7.70 -4.45 -7.15
C LEU A 275 6.54 -5.12 -6.42
N GLU A 276 5.77 -4.34 -5.67
CA GLU A 276 4.65 -4.84 -4.86
C GLU A 276 3.39 -4.03 -5.12
N GLU A 277 2.26 -4.73 -5.18
CA GLU A 277 0.94 -4.14 -5.03
C GLU A 277 0.36 -4.59 -3.70
N ARG A 278 0.01 -3.63 -2.86
CA ARG A 278 -0.56 -3.86 -1.54
C ARG A 278 -1.95 -3.23 -1.46
N PHE A 279 -2.95 -4.00 -1.10
CA PHE A 279 -4.30 -3.55 -0.76
C PHE A 279 -4.48 -3.56 0.75
N THR A 280 -5.00 -2.47 1.30
CA THR A 280 -5.31 -2.33 2.71
C THR A 280 -6.77 -1.94 2.90
N ILE A 281 -7.46 -2.77 3.68
CA ILE A 281 -8.86 -2.64 4.00
C ILE A 281 -8.95 -2.04 5.39
N VAL A 282 -9.62 -0.90 5.47
CA VAL A 282 -9.91 -0.20 6.72
C VAL A 282 -11.42 -0.08 6.80
N LYS A 283 -12.06 -0.63 7.83
CA LYS A 283 -13.52 -0.62 7.93
C LYS A 283 -14.04 0.76 8.35
N THR A 284 -13.93 1.73 7.46
CA THR A 284 -14.36 3.13 7.62
C THR A 284 -14.68 3.73 6.26
N ASP A 285 -15.51 4.76 6.26
CA ASP A 285 -16.04 5.47 5.09
C ASP A 285 -15.53 6.93 5.09
N LEU A 286 -14.43 7.15 5.80
CA LEU A 286 -13.90 8.49 6.09
C LEU A 286 -12.41 8.56 5.80
N LEU A 287 -11.84 7.58 5.08
CA LEU A 287 -10.48 7.72 4.58
C LEU A 287 -10.43 8.88 3.58
N ASP A 288 -11.50 9.15 2.84
CA ASP A 288 -11.64 10.34 2.00
C ASP A 288 -12.46 11.48 2.65
N GLY A 289 -12.93 11.27 3.89
CA GLY A 289 -13.70 12.24 4.66
C GLY A 289 -15.13 12.46 4.16
N GLN A 290 -15.67 11.54 3.36
CA GLN A 290 -17.01 11.60 2.80
C GLN A 290 -17.75 10.27 3.01
N ARG A 291 -18.82 10.31 3.81
CA ARG A 291 -19.68 9.13 4.07
C ARG A 291 -21.13 9.28 3.65
N TRP A 292 -21.45 10.40 2.99
CA TRP A 292 -22.81 10.76 2.63
C TRP A 292 -22.97 10.69 1.12
N GLN A 293 -24.11 10.21 0.66
CA GLN A 293 -24.42 10.19 -0.76
C GLN A 293 -24.28 11.60 -1.38
N GLU A 294 -23.64 11.69 -2.55
CA GLU A 294 -23.31 12.98 -3.16
C GLU A 294 -24.50 13.66 -3.84
N GLN A 295 -25.45 12.88 -4.38
CA GLN A 295 -26.60 13.38 -5.14
C GLN A 295 -27.98 12.81 -4.72
N PRO A 296 -28.29 12.68 -3.41
CA PRO A 296 -29.59 12.17 -2.98
C PRO A 296 -30.69 13.19 -3.21
N TRP A 297 -31.89 12.70 -3.52
CA TRP A 297 -33.12 13.50 -3.41
C TRP A 297 -33.61 13.45 -1.97
N GLY A 298 -33.61 14.60 -1.28
CA GLY A 298 -33.99 14.71 0.13
C GLY A 298 -32.80 14.52 1.06
N ASP A 299 -33.02 13.95 2.24
CA ASP A 299 -31.96 13.74 3.23
C ASP A 299 -30.94 12.71 2.73
N ALA A 300 -29.66 13.08 2.80
CA ALA A 300 -28.59 12.17 2.42
C ALA A 300 -28.54 10.94 3.33
N ALA A 301 -28.51 9.75 2.74
CA ALA A 301 -28.17 8.50 3.41
C ALA A 301 -26.64 8.30 3.40
N LEU A 302 -26.16 7.31 4.15
CA LEU A 302 -24.76 6.93 4.16
C LEU A 302 -24.36 6.24 2.83
N SER A 303 -23.10 6.36 2.44
CA SER A 303 -22.54 5.52 1.37
C SER A 303 -22.57 4.05 1.77
N PRO A 304 -22.80 3.13 0.82
CA PRO A 304 -22.93 1.71 1.12
C PRO A 304 -21.58 0.99 1.32
N ASP A 305 -20.50 1.53 0.76
CA ASP A 305 -19.20 0.86 0.65
C ASP A 305 -18.18 1.50 1.59
N TYR A 306 -17.33 0.69 2.23
CA TYR A 306 -16.22 1.22 3.01
C TYR A 306 -15.02 1.52 2.11
N ASP A 307 -14.29 2.58 2.47
CA ASP A 307 -13.05 2.93 1.83
C ASP A 307 -11.97 1.86 2.01
N SER A 308 -11.13 1.74 0.99
CA SER A 308 -9.86 1.01 1.08
C SER A 308 -8.77 1.81 0.40
N TYR A 309 -7.51 1.44 0.59
CA TYR A 309 -6.44 2.05 -0.17
C TYR A 309 -5.45 1.00 -0.64
N ASN A 310 -4.79 1.31 -1.75
CA ASN A 310 -3.75 0.48 -2.32
C ASN A 310 -2.43 1.23 -2.39
N PHE A 311 -1.33 0.49 -2.52
CA PHE A 311 0.03 1.01 -2.61
C PHE A 311 0.85 0.19 -3.60
N VAL A 312 1.04 0.76 -4.79
CA VAL A 312 2.00 0.26 -5.78
C VAL A 312 3.37 0.77 -5.37
N SER A 313 4.34 -0.11 -5.13
CA SER A 313 5.65 0.30 -4.63
C SER A 313 6.83 -0.43 -5.27
N LEU A 314 7.93 0.30 -5.44
CA LEU A 314 9.24 -0.24 -5.72
C LEU A 314 10.04 -0.28 -4.42
N GLY A 315 10.62 -1.44 -4.11
CA GLY A 315 11.36 -1.69 -2.88
C GLY A 315 12.81 -2.06 -3.14
N LEU A 316 13.75 -1.41 -2.46
CA LEU A 316 15.15 -1.85 -2.38
C LEU A 316 15.36 -2.60 -1.07
N ASN A 317 15.80 -3.84 -1.17
CA ASN A 317 15.93 -4.76 -0.05
C ASN A 317 17.39 -5.18 0.16
N ILE A 318 17.82 -5.17 1.41
CA ILE A 318 19.16 -5.55 1.85
C ILE A 318 19.05 -6.72 2.82
N ASN A 319 19.74 -7.82 2.52
CA ASN A 319 19.82 -9.00 3.37
C ASN A 319 21.04 -8.92 4.29
N LEU A 320 20.81 -9.09 5.58
CA LEU A 320 21.79 -8.95 6.65
C LEU A 320 21.85 -10.20 7.53
N GLY A 321 23.05 -10.64 7.88
CA GLY A 321 23.25 -11.76 8.78
C GLY A 321 24.68 -12.30 8.73
N ALA A 322 25.27 -12.53 9.89
CA ALA A 322 26.57 -13.19 10.02
C ALA A 322 26.39 -14.70 10.11
N LYS A 323 27.29 -15.47 9.48
CA LYS A 323 27.27 -16.95 9.48
C LYS A 323 25.86 -17.49 9.17
N ALA A 324 25.27 -16.92 8.12
CA ALA A 324 23.91 -17.17 7.71
C ALA A 324 23.83 -17.21 6.18
N THR A 325 23.04 -18.16 5.70
CA THR A 325 22.64 -18.27 4.29
C THR A 325 21.78 -17.07 3.89
N GLU A 326 21.59 -16.89 2.59
CA GLU A 326 20.58 -15.98 2.08
C GLU A 326 19.19 -16.30 2.67
N PRO A 327 18.22 -15.38 2.61
CA PRO A 327 16.86 -15.72 2.99
C PRO A 327 16.38 -16.97 2.26
N LEU A 328 15.78 -17.91 3.00
CA LEU A 328 15.53 -19.27 2.49
C LEU A 328 14.60 -19.31 1.27
N TRP A 329 13.80 -18.28 1.03
CA TRP A 329 12.98 -18.17 -0.17
C TRP A 329 13.80 -17.97 -1.46
N TRP A 330 15.08 -17.61 -1.35
CA TRP A 330 16.03 -17.56 -2.47
C TRP A 330 16.76 -18.90 -2.69
N VAL A 331 16.58 -19.87 -1.78
CA VAL A 331 17.26 -21.16 -1.80
C VAL A 331 16.27 -22.24 -2.25
N ASN A 332 16.68 -23.09 -3.19
CA ASN A 332 15.91 -24.26 -3.56
C ASN A 332 16.14 -25.37 -2.52
N PRO A 333 15.12 -25.86 -1.80
CA PRO A 333 15.29 -26.92 -0.81
C PRO A 333 15.76 -28.26 -1.41
N LEU A 334 15.61 -28.45 -2.73
CA LEU A 334 15.99 -29.69 -3.41
C LEU A 334 17.44 -29.68 -3.91
N ASP A 335 18.15 -28.56 -3.79
CA ASP A 335 19.51 -28.39 -4.35
C ASP A 335 20.47 -29.46 -3.82
N TYR A 336 20.37 -29.81 -2.54
CA TYR A 336 21.13 -30.90 -1.93
C TYR A 336 20.91 -32.24 -2.62
N ALA A 337 19.65 -32.67 -2.69
CA ALA A 337 19.29 -34.00 -3.16
C ALA A 337 19.71 -34.18 -4.63
N TYR A 338 19.50 -33.15 -5.46
CA TYR A 338 19.95 -33.20 -6.85
C TYR A 338 21.48 -33.21 -6.99
N ASN A 339 22.22 -32.50 -6.13
CA ASN A 339 23.67 -32.54 -6.15
C ASN A 339 24.21 -33.91 -5.73
N GLU A 340 23.63 -34.57 -4.72
CA GLU A 340 24.02 -35.92 -4.30
C GLU A 340 23.61 -37.00 -5.32
N ILE A 341 22.49 -36.85 -6.01
CA ILE A 341 22.06 -37.79 -7.07
C ILE A 341 22.96 -37.69 -8.31
N ASN A 342 23.52 -36.51 -8.58
CA ASN A 342 24.39 -36.25 -9.73
C ASN A 342 25.89 -36.45 -9.43
N ALA A 343 26.26 -36.59 -8.16
CA ALA A 343 27.62 -36.89 -7.72
C ALA A 343 27.90 -38.39 -7.83
#